data_AF-E7NCZ1-F1
#
_entry.id   AF-E7NCZ1-F1
#
_cell.length_a   1.000
_cell.length_b   1.000
_cell.length_c   1.000
_cell.angle_alpha   90.00
_cell.angle_beta   90.00
_cell.angle_gamma   90.00
#
_symmetry.space_group_name_H-M   'P 1'
#
loop_
_entity.id
_entity.type
_entity.pdbx_description
1 polymer ?
#
loop_
_entity_poly.entity_id
_entity_poly.type
_entity_poly.pdbx_seq_one_letter_code
_entity_poly.pdbx_strand_id
1 'polypeptide(L)'
;MKACGFLSFGHYGHGRGPGDPDAGQALKDAVEIAVGADEIGVNGAYWRVHHYARQAAAPIPLLSAAGARTKRIEVGTGVIDMR
;
A
#
# COMPACT_ATOMS: atom_id res chain seq x y z
N MET A 1 -5.00 13.72 20.48
CA MET A 1 -4.72 14.13 19.08
C MET A 1 -5.59 13.29 18.15
N LYS A 2 -6.04 13.83 17.01
CA LYS A 2 -6.78 13.07 15.99
C LYS A 2 -5.76 12.54 14.97
N ALA A 3 -5.91 11.28 14.55
CA ALA A 3 -5.07 10.64 13.53
C ALA A 3 -5.95 10.07 12.41
N CYS A 4 -5.45 10.12 11.18
CA CYS A 4 -6.09 9.57 9.99
C CYS A 4 -5.05 8.80 9.17
N GLY A 5 -5.38 7.59 8.73
CA GLY A 5 -4.52 6.73 7.93
C GLY A 5 -5.34 5.84 7.01
N PHE A 6 -4.67 5.12 6.11
CA PHE A 6 -5.32 4.18 5.20
C PHE A 6 -4.76 2.76 5.33
N LEU A 7 -5.62 1.78 5.01
CA LEU A 7 -5.25 0.39 4.83
C LEU A 7 -5.58 -0.05 3.40
N SER A 8 -4.58 -0.47 2.65
CA SER A 8 -4.74 -1.03 1.30
C SER A 8 -4.54 -2.54 1.30
N PHE A 9 -5.30 -3.23 0.45
CA PHE A 9 -5.20 -4.66 0.24
C PHE A 9 -4.33 -4.99 -1.00
N GLY A 10 -3.91 -3.96 -1.75
CA GLY A 10 -3.05 -4.14 -2.93
C GLY A 10 -3.69 -4.95 -4.06
N HIS A 11 -5.02 -4.87 -4.23
CA HIS A 11 -5.74 -5.55 -5.31
C HIS A 11 -5.23 -5.15 -6.70
N TYR A 12 -5.07 -6.12 -7.57
CA TYR A 12 -4.79 -5.91 -9.00
C TYR A 12 -5.56 -6.91 -9.86
N GLY A 13 -5.80 -6.57 -11.12
CA GLY A 13 -6.41 -7.46 -12.12
C GLY A 13 -7.72 -8.15 -11.70
N HIS A 14 -8.60 -7.47 -10.94
CA HIS A 14 -9.85 -8.06 -10.44
C HIS A 14 -11.08 -7.89 -11.36
N GLY A 15 -10.91 -7.27 -12.52
CA GLY A 15 -11.71 -7.45 -13.72
C GLY A 15 -13.18 -7.09 -13.60
N ARG A 16 -13.55 -5.85 -13.94
CA ARG A 16 -14.86 -5.54 -14.59
C ARG A 16 -14.80 -4.48 -15.70
N GLY A 17 -13.65 -3.89 -16.02
CA GLY A 17 -13.55 -2.93 -17.12
C GLY A 17 -12.13 -2.62 -17.57
N PRO A 18 -11.97 -1.85 -18.65
CA PRO A 18 -10.68 -1.30 -19.07
C PRO A 18 -10.06 -0.45 -17.95
N GLY A 19 -8.76 -0.59 -17.70
CA GLY A 19 -8.00 0.27 -16.77
C GLY A 19 -7.63 -0.36 -15.43
N ASP A 20 -7.97 -1.62 -15.16
CA ASP A 20 -7.47 -2.30 -13.96
C ASP A 20 -5.93 -2.41 -13.99
N PRO A 21 -5.23 -2.06 -12.90
CA PRO A 21 -3.79 -2.17 -12.85
C PRO A 21 -3.36 -3.64 -12.89
N ASP A 22 -2.25 -3.91 -13.57
CA ASP A 22 -1.50 -5.15 -13.37
C ASP A 22 -0.74 -5.11 -12.04
N ALA A 23 -0.08 -6.22 -11.69
CA ALA A 23 0.65 -6.33 -10.43
C ALA A 23 1.77 -5.28 -10.29
N GLY A 24 2.47 -4.97 -11.38
CA GLY A 24 3.58 -4.02 -11.36
C GLY A 24 3.08 -2.59 -11.20
N GLN A 25 2.01 -2.23 -11.90
CA GLN A 25 1.37 -0.93 -11.78
C GLN A 25 0.79 -0.71 -10.39
N ALA A 26 0.11 -1.71 -9.82
CA ALA A 26 -0.45 -1.61 -8.47
C ALA A 26 0.62 -1.34 -7.39
N LEU A 27 1.81 -1.93 -7.53
CA LEU A 27 2.94 -1.66 -6.62
C LEU A 27 3.48 -0.23 -6.76
N LYS A 28 3.58 0.29 -8.00
CA LYS A 28 4.01 1.67 -8.24
C LYS A 28 2.99 2.67 -7.71
N ASP A 29 1.71 2.43 -8.00
CA ASP A 29 0.60 3.27 -7.52
C ASP A 29 0.56 3.30 -5.99
N ALA A 30 0.80 2.17 -5.32
CA ALA A 30 0.87 2.13 -3.86
C ALA A 30 1.93 3.07 -3.28
N VAL A 31 3.11 3.16 -3.93
CA VAL A 31 4.17 4.11 -3.50
C VAL A 31 3.75 5.55 -3.77
N GLU A 32 3.21 5.86 -4.94
CA GLU A 32 2.79 7.23 -5.26
C GLU A 32 1.61 7.69 -4.39
N ILE A 33 0.69 6.80 -4.01
CA ILE A 33 -0.36 7.07 -3.03
C ILE A 33 0.24 7.40 -1.66
N ALA A 34 1.26 6.66 -1.22
CA ALA A 34 1.94 6.95 0.05
C ALA A 34 2.63 8.32 0.03
N VAL A 35 3.24 8.70 -1.10
CA VAL A 35 3.83 10.04 -1.30
C VAL A 35 2.75 11.13 -1.22
N GLY A 36 1.66 11.00 -1.99
CA GLY A 36 0.57 11.98 -1.96
C GLY A 36 -0.10 12.08 -0.57
N ALA A 37 -0.24 10.95 0.13
CA ALA A 37 -0.75 10.90 1.50
C ALA A 37 0.19 11.61 2.49
N ASP A 38 1.51 11.40 2.35
CA ASP A 38 2.53 12.10 3.14
C ASP A 38 2.47 13.61 2.89
N GLU A 39 2.34 14.05 1.65
CA GLU A 39 2.27 15.48 1.27
C GLU A 39 1.10 16.20 1.95
N ILE A 40 -0.08 15.58 1.97
CA ILE A 40 -1.30 16.15 2.57
C ILE A 40 -1.41 15.94 4.09
N GLY A 41 -0.44 15.27 4.71
CA GLY A 41 -0.36 15.11 6.17
C GLY A 41 -1.17 13.95 6.76
N VAL A 42 -1.39 12.88 5.98
CA VAL A 42 -1.91 11.61 6.51
C VAL A 42 -0.89 11.01 7.47
N ASN A 43 -1.36 10.39 8.55
CA ASN A 43 -0.49 9.88 9.61
C ASN A 43 0.08 8.49 9.31
N GLY A 44 -0.64 7.64 8.58
CA GLY A 44 -0.18 6.28 8.30
C GLY A 44 -0.68 5.67 6.99
N ALA A 45 0.21 4.89 6.37
CA ALA A 45 0.01 4.10 5.17
C ALA A 45 0.27 2.62 5.49
N TYR A 46 -0.79 1.80 5.42
CA TYR A 46 -0.72 0.39 5.79
C TYR A 46 -1.12 -0.51 4.63
N TRP A 47 -0.42 -1.65 4.49
CA TRP A 47 -0.78 -2.68 3.52
C TRP A 47 -1.04 -4.02 4.20
N ARG A 48 -2.08 -4.71 3.70
CA ARG A 48 -2.39 -6.08 4.11
C ARG A 48 -1.63 -7.07 3.26
N VAL A 49 -1.14 -8.13 3.91
CA VAL A 49 -0.49 -9.25 3.25
C VAL A 49 -1.51 -10.29 2.85
N HIS A 50 -1.49 -10.71 1.59
CA HIS A 50 -2.34 -11.75 1.06
C HIS A 50 -1.53 -12.78 0.28
N HIS A 51 -1.72 -14.04 0.64
CA HIS A 51 -1.27 -15.17 -0.17
C HIS A 51 -2.47 -15.77 -0.90
N TYR A 52 -2.25 -16.32 -2.10
CA TYR A 52 -3.28 -17.01 -2.89
C TYR A 52 -4.42 -16.12 -3.43
N ALA A 53 -4.22 -14.81 -3.52
CA ALA A 53 -5.12 -13.84 -4.19
C ALA A 53 -4.32 -12.88 -5.07
N ARG A 54 -4.97 -12.18 -6.02
CA ARG A 54 -4.35 -11.11 -6.83
C ARG A 54 -4.16 -9.82 -6.02
N GLN A 55 -3.32 -9.93 -4.99
CA GLN A 55 -3.09 -8.93 -3.96
C GLN A 55 -1.61 -8.95 -3.52
N ALA A 56 -1.16 -7.95 -2.76
CA ALA A 56 0.24 -7.86 -2.34
C ALA A 56 0.61 -8.95 -1.32
N ALA A 57 1.68 -9.70 -1.60
CA ALA A 57 2.11 -10.85 -0.78
C ALA A 57 3.38 -10.60 0.04
N ALA A 58 4.26 -9.70 -0.40
CA ALA A 58 5.52 -9.39 0.29
C ALA A 58 5.49 -7.92 0.73
N PRO A 59 5.31 -7.63 2.03
CA PRO A 59 5.17 -6.26 2.50
C PRO A 59 6.50 -5.51 2.48
N ILE A 60 7.60 -6.14 2.88
CA ILE A 60 8.88 -5.47 3.11
C ILE A 60 9.39 -4.68 1.90
N PRO A 61 9.39 -5.20 0.65
CA PRO A 61 9.81 -4.42 -0.51
C PRO A 61 8.97 -3.15 -0.72
N LEU A 62 7.65 -3.24 -0.55
CA LEU A 62 6.74 -2.10 -0.71
C LEU A 62 6.94 -1.06 0.42
N LEU A 63 7.07 -1.53 1.67
CA LEU A 63 7.35 -0.65 2.80
C LEU A 63 8.68 0.08 2.66
N SER A 64 9.73 -0.62 2.22
CA SER A 64 11.03 -0.02 1.96
C SER A 64 10.96 1.05 0.87
N ALA A 65 10.23 0.79 -0.21
CA ALA A 65 10.05 1.76 -1.30
C ALA A 65 9.25 2.99 -0.85
N ALA A 66 8.15 2.80 -0.11
CA ALA A 66 7.34 3.89 0.44
C ALA A 66 8.14 4.72 1.45
N GLY A 67 8.77 4.07 2.43
CA GLY A 67 9.58 4.74 3.46
C GLY A 67 10.78 5.51 2.89
N ALA A 68 11.36 5.05 1.78
CA ALA A 68 12.42 5.79 1.08
C ALA A 68 11.91 7.02 0.30
N ARG A 69 10.61 7.08 -0.02
CA ARG A 69 9.99 8.14 -0.84
C ARG A 69 9.18 9.15 -0.02
N THR A 70 8.90 8.87 1.25
CA THR A 70 8.12 9.71 2.16
C THR A 70 8.96 10.32 3.28
N LYS A 71 8.45 11.33 3.99
CA LYS A 71 9.16 12.04 5.06
C LYS A 71 8.52 11.95 6.44
N ARG A 72 7.19 11.91 6.54
CA ARG A 72 6.47 12.06 7.83
C ARG A 72 5.49 10.91 8.11
N ILE A 73 4.84 10.39 7.07
CA ILE A 73 3.86 9.31 7.20
C ILE A 73 4.51 8.05 7.76
N GLU A 74 3.84 7.38 8.70
CA GLU A 74 4.24 6.05 9.15
C GLU A 74 3.88 5.02 8.08
N VAL A 75 4.83 4.18 7.70
CA VAL A 75 4.57 3.06 6.78
C VAL A 75 4.57 1.76 7.57
N GLY A 76 3.56 0.91 7.34
CA GLY A 76 3.43 -0.31 8.10
C GLY A 76 2.56 -1.37 7.46
N THR A 77 2.31 -2.44 8.21
CA THR A 77 1.40 -3.51 7.79
C THR A 77 0.11 -3.48 8.61
N GLY A 78 -0.96 -3.98 8.02
CA GLY A 78 -2.23 -4.22 8.70
C GLY A 78 -2.90 -5.45 8.10
N VAL A 79 -2.33 -6.65 8.20
CA VAL A 79 -1.46 -7.25 9.22
C VAL A 79 -0.47 -8.21 8.52
N ILE A 80 0.72 -8.46 9.10
CA ILE A 80 1.50 -9.68 8.75
C ILE A 80 0.85 -10.85 9.47
N ASP A 81 0.24 -11.75 8.72
CA ASP A 81 -0.32 -12.97 9.29
C ASP A 81 0.82 -13.87 9.76
N MET A 82 0.90 -14.11 11.07
CA MET A 82 1.94 -14.93 11.72
C MET A 82 1.45 -16.37 11.99
N ARG A 83 0.32 -16.77 11.40
CA ARG A 83 -0.32 -18.07 11.60
C ARG A 83 0.37 -19.21 10.86
#